data_AF-A0A3D4JP26-F1
#
_entry.id   AF-A0A3D4JP26-F1
#
_cell.length_a   1.000
_cell.length_b   1.000
_cell.length_c   1.000
_cell.angle_alpha   90.00
_cell.angle_beta   90.00
_cell.angle_gamma   90.00
#
_symmetry.space_group_name_H-M   'P 1'
#
loop_
_entity.id
_entity.type
_entity.pdbx_description
1 polymer ?
#
loop_
_entity_poly.entity_id
_entity_poly.type
_entity_poly.pdbx_seq_one_letter_code
_entity_poly.pdbx_strand_id
1 'polypeptide(L)' 'MIISDGELIPDGTGGNYYYEFNNNGYTYQIWRNYLTSSAKKAPYTLTVTDQNGKTIVNQDGYVVKN' A
#
# COMPACT_ATOMS: atom_id res chain seq x y z
N MET A 1 2.54 4.83 13.05
CA MET A 1 3.46 3.89 12.38
C MET A 1 4.55 4.74 11.74
N ILE A 2 5.78 4.62 12.21
CA ILE A 2 6.96 5.22 11.57
C ILE A 2 7.48 4.12 10.64
N ILE A 3 7.53 4.39 9.34
CA ILE A 3 8.13 3.47 8.37
C ILE A 3 9.60 3.87 8.28
N SER A 4 10.45 3.18 9.02
CA SER A 4 11.90 3.31 8.83
C SER A 4 12.24 2.81 7.43
N ASP A 5 13.03 3.59 6.68
CA ASP A 5 13.47 3.27 5.31
C ASP A 5 12.34 3.07 4.29
N GLY A 6 11.15 3.62 4.56
CA GLY A 6 10.03 3.59 3.63
C GLY A 6 10.23 4.55 2.46
N GLU A 7 10.10 4.06 1.23
CA GLU A 7 10.11 4.90 0.04
C GLU A 7 8.68 5.19 -0.43
N LEU A 8 8.42 6.46 -0.81
CA LEU A 8 7.18 6.83 -1.47
C LEU A 8 7.38 6.64 -2.97
N ILE A 9 6.62 5.72 -3.56
CA ILE A 9 6.71 5.40 -4.98
C ILE A 9 5.45 5.92 -5.68
N PRO A 10 5.57 6.94 -6.56
CA PRO A 10 4.45 7.43 -7.34
C PRO A 10 4.08 6.43 -8.44
N ASP A 11 2.79 6.15 -8.59
CA ASP A 11 2.26 5.22 -9.61
C ASP A 11 2.09 5.91 -10.99
N GLY A 12 2.56 7.15 -11.13
CA GLY A 12 2.51 7.91 -12.39
C GLY A 12 1.12 8.38 -12.82
N THR A 13 0.05 8.04 -12.09
CA THR A 13 -1.33 8.42 -12.42
C THR A 13 -2.05 9.08 -11.25
N GLY A 14 -2.63 10.26 -11.50
CA GLY A 14 -3.69 10.81 -10.64
C GLY A 14 -3.38 11.00 -9.15
N GLY A 15 -2.12 11.08 -8.73
CA GLY A 15 -1.76 11.17 -7.32
C GLY A 15 -1.94 9.87 -6.53
N ASN A 16 -2.08 8.72 -7.20
CA ASN A 16 -1.88 7.43 -6.56
C ASN A 16 -0.39 7.22 -6.29
N TYR A 17 -0.09 6.72 -5.11
CA TYR A 17 1.25 6.37 -4.69
C TYR A 17 1.16 5.27 -3.64
N TYR A 18 2.25 4.57 -3.41
CA TYR A 18 2.35 3.63 -2.31
C TYR A 18 3.60 3.86 -1.49
N TYR A 19 3.54 3.45 -0.23
CA TYR A 19 4.72 3.30 0.61
C TYR A 19 5.19 1.87 0.51
N GLU A 20 6.47 1.67 0.21
CA GLU A 20 7.10 0.35 0.25
C GLU A 20 8.12 0.26 1.37
N PHE A 21 8.12 -0.86 2.08
CA PHE A 21 9.17 -1.22 3.02
C PHE A 21 9.33 -2.73 3.11
N ASN A 22 10.52 -3.17 3.52
CA ASN A 22 10.85 -4.57 3.70
C ASN A 22 11.02 -4.90 5.18
N ASN A 23 10.50 -6.04 5.61
CA ASN A 23 10.70 -6.53 6.97
C ASN A 23 10.79 -8.05 6.98
N ASN A 24 11.90 -8.59 7.47
CA ASN A 24 12.15 -10.04 7.59
C ASN A 24 11.85 -10.84 6.30
N GLY A 25 12.18 -10.27 5.13
CA GLY A 25 11.96 -10.92 3.83
C GLY A 25 10.57 -10.75 3.24
N TYR A 26 9.68 -10.02 3.91
CA TYR A 26 8.39 -9.63 3.34
C TYR A 26 8.45 -8.22 2.81
N THR A 27 7.85 -8.01 1.65
CA THR A 27 7.65 -6.69 1.06
C THR A 27 6.24 -6.21 1.37
N TYR A 28 6.15 -5.03 1.96
CA TYR A 28 4.89 -4.39 2.33
C TYR A 28 4.66 -3.21 1.41
N GLN A 29 3.49 -3.16 0.79
CA GLN A 29 3.07 -2.03 -0.03
C GLN A 29 1.75 -1.48 0.51
N ILE A 30 1.76 -0.20 0.90
CA ILE A 30 0.57 0.52 1.36
C ILE A 30 0.16 1.50 0.28
N TRP A 31 -0.85 1.12 -0.49
CA TRP A 31 -1.40 1.92 -1.57
C TRP A 31 -2.33 2.98 -1.03
N ARG A 32 -2.15 4.23 -1.47
CA ARG A 32 -3.16 5.30 -1.35
C ARG A 32 -3.89 5.41 -2.68
N ASN A 33 -5.17 5.06 -2.65
CA ASN A 33 -6.05 5.01 -3.81
C ASN A 33 -6.81 6.35 -3.95
N TYR A 34 -6.16 7.40 -4.44
CA TYR A 34 -6.71 8.76 -4.47
C TYR A 34 -7.60 9.03 -5.70
N LEU A 35 -7.10 8.70 -6.90
CA LEU A 35 -7.88 8.76 -8.13
C LEU A 35 -8.14 7.34 -8.59
N THR A 36 -9.32 6.85 -8.24
CA THR A 36 -9.80 5.55 -8.66
C THR A 36 -10.96 5.75 -9.63
N SER A 37 -11.04 4.92 -10.67
CA SER A 37 -12.19 4.88 -11.58
C SER A 37 -13.45 4.31 -10.93
N SER A 38 -13.36 3.86 -9.68
CA SER A 38 -14.42 3.17 -8.96
C SER A 38 -14.58 3.77 -7.57
N ALA A 39 -15.70 4.46 -7.35
CA ALA A 39 -16.07 5.02 -6.04
C ALA A 39 -16.19 3.96 -4.92
N LYS A 40 -16.11 2.66 -5.25
CA LYS A 40 -16.15 1.55 -4.30
C LYS A 40 -14.76 1.08 -3.84
N LYS A 41 -13.66 1.57 -4.43
CA LYS A 41 -12.32 1.16 -4.00
C LYS A 41 -12.00 1.80 -2.65
N ALA A 42 -11.52 1.01 -1.71
CA ALA A 42 -11.09 1.52 -0.41
C ALA A 42 -9.99 2.58 -0.58
N PRO A 43 -9.96 3.63 0.26
CA PRO A 43 -8.99 4.71 0.14
C PRO A 43 -7.54 4.22 0.32
N TYR A 44 -7.35 3.08 1.00
CA TYR A 44 -6.05 2.43 1.13
C TYR A 44 -6.14 0.93 0.88
N THR A 45 -5.05 0.32 0.44
CA THR A 45 -4.90 -1.13 0.33
C THR A 45 -3.53 -1.54 0.84
N LEU A 46 -3.50 -2.55 1.71
CA LEU A 46 -2.27 -3.20 2.15
C LEU A 46 -2.05 -4.48 1.35
N THR A 47 -0.90 -4.57 0.70
CA THR A 47 -0.41 -5.79 0.07
C THR A 47 0.85 -6.25 0.81
N VAL A 48 0.94 -7.55 1.10
CA VAL A 48 2.16 -8.16 1.63
C VAL A 48 2.56 -9.33 0.73
N THR A 49 3.80 -9.32 0.29
CA THR A 49 4.39 -10.32 -0.59
C THR A 49 5.52 -11.04 0.15
N ASP A 50 5.56 -12.36 0.07
CA ASP A 50 6.65 -13.16 0.64
C ASP A 50 7.90 -13.19 -0.24
N GLN A 51 8.98 -13.80 0.26
CA GLN A 51 10.27 -13.93 -0.43
C GLN A 51 10.18 -14.66 -1.78
N ASN A 52 9.13 -15.44 -2.01
CA ASN A 52 8.90 -16.18 -3.24
C ASN A 52 8.05 -15.39 -4.26
N GLY A 53 7.72 -14.13 -3.94
CA GLY A 53 6.86 -13.29 -4.78
C GLY A 53 5.36 -13.60 -4.63
N LYS A 54 4.95 -14.39 -3.62
CA LYS A 54 3.53 -14.70 -3.41
C LYS A 54 2.89 -13.64 -2.53
N THR A 55 1.78 -13.06 -3.00
CA THR A 55 0.91 -12.22 -2.16
C THR A 55 0.23 -13.07 -1.08
N ILE A 56 0.51 -12.75 0.17
CA ILE A 56 -0.05 -13.44 1.35
C ILE A 56 -1.08 -12.58 2.10
N VAL A 57 -1.09 -11.26 1.86
CA VAL A 57 -2.10 -10.34 2.39
C VAL A 57 -2.51 -9.38 1.27
N ASN A 58 -3.82 -9.17 1.14
CA ASN A 58 -4.43 -8.11 0.35
C ASN A 58 -5.67 -7.62 1.10
N GLN A 59 -5.59 -6.43 1.70
CA GLN A 59 -6.62 -5.94 2.61
C GLN A 59 -6.93 -4.47 2.38
N ASP A 60 -8.21 -4.14 2.45
CA ASP A 60 -8.69 -2.77 2.39
C ASP A 60 -8.43 -2.03 3.70
N GLY A 61 -7.98 -0.78 3.60
CA GLY A 61 -7.73 0.12 4.72
C GLY A 61 -8.64 1.35 4.68
N TYR A 62 -9.00 1.85 5.86
CA TYR A 62 -9.79 3.07 6.03
C TYR A 62 -9.08 4.05 6.98
N VAL A 63 -9.35 5.34 6.79
CA VAL A 63 -8.83 6.38 7.67
C VAL A 63 -9.65 6.39 8.95
N VAL A 64 -9.02 6.10 10.08
CA VAL A 64 -9.59 6.37 11.39
C VAL A 64 -9.23 7.81 11.76
N LYS A 65 -10.24 8.67 11.83
CA LYS A 65 -10.07 10.02 12.39
C LYS A 65 -10.19 9.90 13.91
N ASN A 66 -9.17 10.36 14.64
CA ASN A 66 -9.24 10.59 16.08
C ASN A 66 -9.82 11.97 16.36
#